data_AF-A0A930F6B3-F1
#
_entry.id   AF-A0A930F6B3-F1
#
_cell.length_a   1.000
_cell.length_b   1.000
_cell.length_c   1.000
_cell.angle_alpha   90.00
_cell.angle_beta   90.00
_cell.angle_gamma   90.00
#
_symmetry.space_group_name_H-M   'P 1'
#
loop_
_entity.id
_entity.type
_entity.pdbx_description
1 polymer ?
#
loop_
_entity_poly.entity_id
_entity_poly.type
_entity_poly.pdbx_seq_one_letter_code
_entity_poly.pdbx_strand_id
1 'polypeptide(L)'
;MISDAKTITQQIITGKNLKISYKNFQIEQLVKLDNHNVLLLNVFTLLSKYRYHIAKYTKTYVMNDVDAKKYEYKPYMLANELYGTIEMAPLILRINHMTSVTQFKDLQRGIKLFNGDILDFLNEMVIKEKSVITANRSQIKDEIIGL
;
A
#
# COMPACT_ATOMS: atom_id res chain seq x y z
N MET A 1 3.76 -16.79 1.60
CA MET A 1 2.57 -17.68 1.60
C MET A 1 1.45 -16.93 0.93
N ILE A 2 0.91 -17.47 -0.16
CA ILE A 2 -0.32 -16.96 -0.76
C ILE A 2 -1.45 -17.22 0.26
N SER A 3 -2.31 -16.24 0.50
CA SER A 3 -3.37 -16.34 1.50
C SER A 3 -4.43 -17.38 1.08
N ASP A 4 -4.59 -18.45 1.86
CA ASP A 4 -5.60 -19.52 1.65
C ASP A 4 -6.98 -19.15 2.23
N ALA A 5 -7.23 -17.88 2.55
CA ALA A 5 -8.48 -17.45 3.16
C ALA A 5 -9.67 -17.58 2.18
N LYS A 6 -10.59 -18.50 2.48
CA LYS A 6 -11.79 -18.82 1.68
C LYS A 6 -13.07 -18.11 2.16
N THR A 7 -13.05 -17.54 3.37
CA THR A 7 -14.19 -16.82 3.96
C THR A 7 -13.81 -15.42 4.41
N ILE A 8 -14.81 -14.53 4.54
CA ILE A 8 -14.62 -13.18 5.08
C ILE A 8 -13.97 -13.23 6.48
N THR A 9 -14.40 -14.16 7.34
CA THR A 9 -13.81 -14.32 8.68
C THR A 9 -12.34 -14.71 8.61
N GLN A 10 -11.96 -15.62 7.72
CA GLN A 10 -10.55 -15.99 7.51
C GLN A 10 -9.75 -14.82 6.96
N GLN A 11 -10.33 -14.00 6.07
CA GLN A 11 -9.68 -12.79 5.57
C GLN A 11 -9.46 -11.76 6.70
N ILE A 12 -10.43 -11.56 7.59
CA ILE A 12 -10.27 -10.67 8.75
C ILE A 12 -9.13 -11.15 9.66
N ILE A 13 -9.08 -12.45 9.96
CA ILE A 13 -8.02 -13.03 10.79
C ILE A 13 -6.66 -12.89 10.11
N THR A 14 -6.58 -13.21 8.82
CA THR A 14 -5.34 -13.07 8.03
C THR A 14 -4.87 -11.62 8.00
N GLY A 15 -5.80 -10.68 7.78
CA GLY A 15 -5.54 -9.24 7.75
C GLY A 15 -4.91 -8.72 9.04
N LYS A 16 -5.37 -9.20 10.20
CA LYS A 16 -4.79 -8.84 11.51
C LYS A 16 -3.35 -9.32 11.71
N ASN A 17 -2.95 -10.36 10.97
CA ASN A 17 -1.64 -11.00 11.08
C ASN A 17 -0.69 -10.64 9.92
N LEU A 18 -1.06 -9.68 9.06
CA LEU A 18 -0.21 -9.27 7.95
C LEU A 18 1.08 -8.62 8.46
N LYS A 19 2.21 -9.01 7.84
CA LYS A 19 3.52 -8.39 8.11
C LYS A 19 3.54 -6.90 7.77
N ILE A 20 2.79 -6.50 6.77
CA ILE A 20 2.71 -5.12 6.29
C ILE A 20 1.25 -4.68 6.22
N SER A 21 1.01 -3.40 6.47
CA SER A 21 -0.27 -2.73 6.19
C SER A 21 0.02 -1.38 5.57
N TYR A 22 -0.68 -1.04 4.50
CA TYR A 22 -0.48 0.20 3.74
C TYR A 22 -0.69 1.45 4.59
N LYS A 23 -1.55 1.36 5.61
CA LYS A 23 -1.76 2.41 6.62
C LYS A 23 -0.48 2.74 7.41
N ASN A 24 0.40 1.77 7.63
CA ASN A 24 1.65 1.98 8.35
C ASN A 24 2.71 2.74 7.54
N PHE A 25 2.45 3.00 6.26
CA PHE A 25 3.33 3.84 5.45
C PHE A 25 2.91 5.31 5.41
N GLN A 26 1.79 5.69 6.03
CA GLN A 26 1.28 7.06 5.99
C GLN A 26 1.80 7.88 7.18
N ILE A 27 2.17 9.12 6.89
CA ILE A 27 2.35 10.19 7.87
C ILE A 27 1.16 11.13 7.71
N GLU A 28 0.46 11.32 8.81
CA GLU A 28 -0.81 12.02 8.87
C GLU A 28 -0.59 13.45 9.36
N GLN A 29 -1.42 14.38 8.89
CA GLN A 29 -1.44 15.76 9.37
C GLN A 29 -2.89 16.17 9.62
N LEU A 30 -3.11 16.81 10.76
CA LEU A 30 -4.39 17.43 11.08
C LEU A 30 -4.38 18.87 10.57
N VAL A 31 -5.41 19.21 9.81
CA VAL A 31 -5.62 20.55 9.26
C VAL A 31 -6.90 21.09 9.85
N LYS A 32 -6.80 22.15 10.67
CA LYS A 32 -7.96 22.85 11.20
C LYS A 32 -8.59 23.68 10.08
N LEU A 33 -9.87 23.43 9.80
CA LEU A 33 -10.64 24.22 8.85
C LEU A 33 -11.29 25.43 9.54
N ASP A 34 -11.84 25.18 10.73
CA ASP A 34 -12.41 26.19 11.62
C ASP A 34 -12.37 25.68 13.09
N ASN A 35 -13.12 26.33 13.98
CA ASN A 35 -13.15 26.00 15.41
C ASN A 35 -13.79 24.63 15.74
N HIS A 36 -14.51 24.01 14.81
CA HIS A 36 -15.25 22.76 15.04
C HIS A 36 -14.90 21.67 14.01
N ASN A 37 -14.27 22.03 12.89
CA ASN A 37 -13.98 21.14 11.80
C ASN A 37 -12.48 20.94 11.61
N VAL A 38 -12.08 19.68 11.56
CA VAL A 38 -10.71 19.26 11.28
C VAL A 38 -10.67 18.20 10.19
N LEU A 39 -9.66 18.27 9.33
CA LEU A 39 -9.37 17.24 8.33
C LEU A 39 -8.11 16.49 8.72
N LEU A 40 -8.18 15.16 8.73
CA LEU A 40 -7.01 14.31 8.81
C LEU A 40 -6.56 13.93 7.40
N LEU A 41 -5.37 14.36 7.01
CA LEU A 41 -4.82 14.15 5.68
C LEU A 41 -3.60 13.23 5.73
N ASN A 42 -3.52 12.27 4.82
CA ASN A 42 -2.30 11.51 4.53
C ASN A 42 -1.38 12.36 3.65
N VAL A 43 -0.65 13.30 4.26
CA VAL A 43 0.16 14.28 3.52
C VAL A 43 1.44 13.69 2.95
N PHE A 44 2.02 12.69 3.61
CA PHE A 44 3.27 12.09 3.17
C PHE A 44 3.27 10.59 3.37
N THR A 45 3.99 9.88 2.50
CA THR A 45 4.14 8.44 2.60
C THR A 45 5.61 8.08 2.73
N LEU A 46 5.95 7.12 3.60
CA LEU A 46 7.29 6.55 3.67
C LEU A 46 7.75 6.02 2.30
N LEU A 47 6.81 5.57 1.48
CA LEU A 47 7.08 5.16 0.10
C LEU A 47 7.68 6.31 -0.74
N SER A 48 7.23 7.54 -0.52
CA SER A 48 7.77 8.73 -1.18
C SER A 48 9.19 9.03 -0.71
N LYS A 49 9.46 8.89 0.59
CA LYS A 49 10.80 9.04 1.20
C LYS A 49 11.79 8.06 0.61
N TYR A 50 11.39 6.80 0.49
CA TYR A 50 12.24 5.69 0.06
C TYR A 50 12.13 5.39 -1.45
N ARG A 51 11.56 6.31 -2.26
CA ARG A 51 11.25 6.08 -3.69
C ARG A 51 12.42 5.51 -4.51
N TYR A 52 13.65 6.00 -4.27
CA TYR A 52 14.84 5.55 -4.99
C TYR A 52 15.28 4.14 -4.60
N HIS A 53 15.03 3.74 -3.35
CA HIS A 53 15.32 2.39 -2.89
C HIS A 53 14.25 1.42 -3.40
N ILE A 54 12.97 1.81 -3.33
CA ILE A 54 11.84 1.02 -3.85
C ILE A 54 11.99 0.76 -5.35
N ALA A 55 12.46 1.74 -6.12
CA ALA A 55 12.66 1.60 -7.56
C ALA A 55 13.58 0.43 -7.94
N LYS A 56 14.49 0.00 -7.05
CA LYS A 56 15.40 -1.14 -7.29
C LYS A 56 14.69 -2.49 -7.30
N TYR A 57 13.51 -2.54 -6.68
CA TYR A 57 12.70 -3.76 -6.57
C TYR A 57 11.68 -3.84 -7.70
N THR A 58 11.56 -2.83 -8.57
CA THR A 58 10.60 -2.82 -9.69
C THR A 58 11.20 -3.35 -10.99
N LYS A 59 10.41 -4.17 -11.69
CA LYS A 59 10.66 -4.61 -13.06
C LYS A 59 9.39 -4.50 -13.90
N THR A 60 9.54 -4.27 -15.20
CA THR A 60 8.42 -4.26 -16.14
C THR A 60 8.15 -5.68 -16.64
N TYR A 61 6.88 -6.08 -16.61
CA TYR A 61 6.41 -7.39 -17.05
C TYR A 61 5.34 -7.20 -18.12
N VAL A 62 5.45 -7.94 -19.21
CA VAL A 62 4.42 -8.00 -20.25
C VAL A 62 3.54 -9.22 -19.97
N MET A 63 2.24 -8.98 -19.73
CA MET A 63 1.28 -10.07 -19.51
C MET A 63 0.82 -10.65 -20.84
N ASN A 64 0.60 -11.96 -20.87
CA ASN A 64 -0.13 -12.60 -21.97
C ASN A 64 -1.62 -12.20 -21.91
N ASP A 65 -2.37 -12.47 -22.99
CA ASP A 65 -3.78 -12.06 -23.09
C ASP A 65 -4.69 -12.66 -22.01
N VAL A 66 -4.41 -13.90 -21.59
CA VAL A 66 -5.19 -14.60 -20.57
C VAL A 66 -5.03 -13.91 -19.21
N ASP A 67 -3.78 -13.68 -18.80
CA ASP A 67 -3.45 -13.02 -17.53
C ASP A 67 -3.88 -11.56 -17.55
N ALA A 68 -3.64 -10.85 -18.66
CA ALA A 68 -4.06 -9.46 -18.81
C ALA A 68 -5.58 -9.33 -18.63
N LYS A 69 -6.37 -10.23 -19.22
CA LYS A 69 -7.82 -10.22 -19.04
C LYS A 69 -8.26 -10.63 -17.63
N LYS A 70 -7.57 -11.59 -17.03
CA LYS A 70 -7.83 -12.05 -15.65
C LYS A 70 -7.72 -10.89 -14.67
N TYR A 71 -6.65 -10.10 -14.76
CA TYR A 71 -6.33 -9.03 -13.80
C TYR A 71 -6.79 -7.64 -14.21
N GLU A 72 -7.40 -7.47 -15.38
CA GLU A 72 -7.99 -6.18 -15.81
C GLU A 72 -8.93 -5.63 -14.72
N TYR A 73 -8.67 -4.40 -14.28
CA TYR A 73 -9.35 -3.70 -13.18
C TYR A 73 -9.25 -4.35 -11.79
N LYS A 74 -8.40 -5.37 -11.63
CA LYS A 74 -8.28 -6.17 -10.40
C LYS A 74 -6.86 -6.17 -9.81
N PRO A 75 -6.28 -4.99 -9.50
CA PRO A 75 -4.94 -4.92 -8.92
C PRO A 75 -4.82 -5.63 -7.57
N TYR A 76 -5.90 -5.64 -6.76
CA TYR A 76 -5.95 -6.36 -5.48
C TYR A 76 -5.85 -7.88 -5.65
N MET A 77 -6.47 -8.42 -6.69
CA MET A 77 -6.38 -9.84 -7.02
C MET A 77 -4.95 -10.21 -7.43
N LEU A 78 -4.36 -9.42 -8.32
CA LEU A 78 -2.96 -9.61 -8.73
C LEU A 78 -2.00 -9.52 -7.53
N ALA A 79 -2.18 -8.51 -6.68
CA ALA A 79 -1.36 -8.32 -5.49
C ALA A 79 -1.43 -9.53 -4.55
N ASN A 80 -2.64 -10.04 -4.31
CA ASN A 80 -2.82 -11.20 -3.46
C ASN A 80 -2.16 -12.45 -4.04
N GLU A 81 -2.27 -12.68 -5.36
CA GLU A 81 -1.68 -13.85 -6.00
C GLU A 81 -0.14 -13.79 -6.07
N LEU A 82 0.43 -12.61 -6.32
CA LEU A 82 1.89 -12.45 -6.43
C LEU A 82 2.60 -12.34 -5.07
N TYR A 83 2.03 -11.60 -4.13
CA TYR A 83 2.68 -11.24 -2.87
C TYR A 83 2.02 -11.88 -1.64
N GLY A 84 0.91 -12.59 -1.81
CA GLY A 84 0.14 -13.15 -0.70
C GLY A 84 -0.62 -12.11 0.12
N THR A 85 -0.71 -10.87 -0.37
CA THR A 85 -1.43 -9.79 0.33
C THR A 85 -1.99 -8.75 -0.64
N ILE A 86 -3.19 -8.26 -0.34
CA ILE A 86 -3.84 -7.17 -1.08
C ILE A 86 -3.18 -5.79 -0.80
N GLU A 87 -2.39 -5.69 0.26
CA GLU A 87 -1.73 -4.44 0.70
C GLU A 87 -0.73 -3.88 -0.31
N MET A 88 -0.29 -4.71 -1.27
CA MET A 88 0.60 -4.30 -2.36
C MET A 88 -0.15 -3.60 -3.51
N ALA A 89 -1.48 -3.69 -3.60
CA ALA A 89 -2.21 -3.12 -4.73
C ALA A 89 -2.09 -1.59 -4.87
N PRO A 90 -2.21 -0.78 -3.80
CA PRO A 90 -2.01 0.67 -3.89
C PRO A 90 -0.58 1.03 -4.33
N LEU A 91 0.41 0.24 -3.90
CA LEU A 91 1.81 0.39 -4.30
C LEU A 91 2.00 0.12 -5.79
N ILE A 92 1.40 -0.96 -6.32
CA ILE A 92 1.45 -1.32 -7.74
C ILE A 92 0.83 -0.22 -8.59
N LEU A 93 -0.34 0.29 -8.20
CA LEU A 93 -0.98 1.42 -8.90
C LEU A 93 -0.04 2.63 -8.94
N ARG A 94 0.56 2.96 -7.78
CA ARG A 94 1.44 4.12 -7.65
C ARG A 94 2.70 4.05 -8.52
N ILE A 95 3.40 2.92 -8.57
CA ILE A 95 4.62 2.78 -9.39
C ILE A 95 4.33 2.82 -10.90
N ASN A 96 3.08 2.51 -11.28
CA ASN A 96 2.59 2.60 -12.65
C ASN A 96 1.91 3.94 -12.95
N HIS A 97 1.98 4.91 -12.02
CA HIS A 97 1.34 6.23 -12.15
C HIS A 97 -0.18 6.15 -12.38
N MET A 98 -0.83 5.13 -11.82
CA MET A 98 -2.27 4.95 -11.84
C MET A 98 -2.88 5.50 -10.55
N THR A 99 -3.95 6.27 -10.66
CA THR A 99 -4.67 6.86 -9.51
C THR A 99 -5.88 6.03 -9.09
N SER A 100 -6.36 5.13 -9.94
CA SER A 100 -7.55 4.31 -9.68
C SER A 100 -7.41 2.91 -10.26
N VAL A 101 -8.22 1.98 -9.74
CA VAL A 101 -8.33 0.61 -10.27
C VAL A 101 -8.84 0.57 -11.71
N THR A 102 -9.61 1.58 -12.13
CA THR A 102 -10.16 1.68 -13.49
C THR A 102 -9.09 1.98 -14.55
N GLN A 103 -7.90 2.39 -14.14
CA GLN A 103 -6.74 2.57 -15.02
C GLN A 103 -5.88 1.30 -15.13
N PHE A 104 -6.18 0.27 -14.33
CA PHE A 104 -5.44 -0.99 -14.29
C PHE A 104 -5.84 -1.92 -15.44
N LYS A 105 -5.48 -1.54 -16.67
CA LYS A 105 -5.83 -2.23 -17.91
C LYS A 105 -4.67 -2.17 -18.91
N ASP A 106 -4.86 -2.72 -20.11
CA ASP A 106 -3.86 -2.75 -21.19
C ASP A 106 -2.52 -3.37 -20.73
N LEU A 107 -2.58 -4.39 -19.86
CA LEU A 107 -1.44 -4.99 -19.16
C LEU A 107 -0.45 -5.69 -20.12
N GLN A 108 -0.87 -5.97 -21.35
CA GLN A 108 -0.01 -6.45 -22.44
C GLN A 108 1.02 -5.40 -22.87
N ARG A 109 0.80 -4.12 -22.59
CA ARG A 109 1.76 -3.05 -22.91
C ARG A 109 2.93 -2.97 -21.93
N GLY A 110 2.90 -3.77 -20.88
CA GLY A 110 3.90 -3.76 -19.82
C GLY A 110 3.39 -3.06 -18.57
N ILE A 111 3.57 -3.74 -17.43
CA ILE A 111 3.24 -3.24 -16.11
C ILE A 111 4.46 -3.39 -15.20
N LYS A 112 4.75 -2.35 -14.40
CA LYS A 112 5.77 -2.43 -13.35
C LYS A 112 5.23 -3.23 -12.17
N LEU A 113 5.95 -4.26 -11.77
CA LEU A 113 5.68 -5.07 -10.58
C LEU A 113 6.95 -5.16 -9.74
N PHE A 114 6.79 -5.52 -8.48
CA PHE A 114 7.90 -5.70 -7.56
C PHE A 114 8.43 -7.14 -7.61
N ASN A 115 9.72 -7.33 -7.36
CA ASN A 115 10.29 -8.64 -7.10
C ASN A 115 9.93 -9.14 -5.68
N GLY A 116 10.30 -10.37 -5.34
CA GLY A 116 9.95 -11.00 -4.05
C GLY A 116 10.51 -10.29 -2.81
N ASP A 117 11.65 -9.61 -2.95
CA ASP A 117 12.37 -9.00 -1.81
C ASP A 117 11.72 -7.71 -1.30
N ILE A 118 10.72 -7.17 -2.02
CA ILE A 118 10.07 -5.91 -1.66
C ILE A 118 9.39 -5.97 -0.29
N LEU A 119 8.81 -7.11 0.09
CA LEU A 119 8.04 -7.22 1.33
C LEU A 119 8.96 -7.09 2.55
N ASP A 120 10.15 -7.69 2.47
CA ASP A 120 11.14 -7.61 3.53
C ASP A 120 11.72 -6.19 3.63
N PHE A 121 11.99 -5.54 2.49
CA PHE A 121 12.39 -4.13 2.45
C PHE A 121 11.34 -3.20 3.07
N LEU A 122 10.06 -3.37 2.70
CA LEU A 122 8.96 -2.56 3.25
C LEU A 122 8.80 -2.76 4.76
N ASN A 123 8.99 -3.99 5.25
CA ASN A 123 8.96 -4.29 6.67
C ASN A 123 10.14 -3.64 7.42
N GLU A 124 11.36 -3.76 6.89
CA GLU A 124 12.54 -3.09 7.45
C GLU A 124 12.35 -1.58 7.52
N MET A 125 11.84 -0.98 6.45
CA MET A 125 11.50 0.44 6.39
C MET A 125 10.52 0.84 7.50
N VAL A 126 9.44 0.07 7.71
CA VAL A 126 8.46 0.34 8.79
C VAL A 126 9.09 0.20 10.17
N ILE A 127 9.94 -0.81 10.38
CA ILE A 127 10.65 -1.00 11.64
C ILE A 127 11.55 0.22 11.93
N LYS A 128 12.30 0.68 10.92
CA LYS A 128 13.20 1.83 11.03
C LYS A 128 12.47 3.14 11.31
N GLU A 129 11.28 3.32 10.74
CA GLU A 129 10.47 4.54 10.90
C GLU A 129 9.45 4.45 12.04
N LYS A 130 9.46 3.36 12.82
CA LYS A 130 8.45 3.08 13.85
C LYS A 130 8.31 4.22 14.86
N SER A 131 9.43 4.78 15.33
CA SER A 131 9.41 5.90 16.28
C SER A 131 8.74 7.15 15.69
N VAL A 132 9.03 7.47 14.43
CA VAL A 132 8.45 8.61 13.71
C VAL A 132 6.94 8.42 13.52
N ILE A 133 6.52 7.24 13.07
CA ILE A 133 5.09 6.91 12.89
C ILE A 133 4.35 7.01 14.23
N THR A 134 4.91 6.42 15.30
CA THR A 134 4.29 6.45 16.63
C THR A 134 4.18 7.88 17.16
N ALA A 135 5.25 8.67 17.05
CA ALA A 135 5.23 10.07 17.48
C ALA A 135 4.18 10.89 16.72
N ASN A 136 4.11 10.74 15.39
CA ASN A 136 3.10 11.40 14.57
C ASN A 136 1.67 11.03 15.01
N ARG A 137 1.38 9.75 15.22
CA ARG A 137 0.05 9.29 15.66
C ARG A 137 -0.31 9.77 17.06
N SER A 138 0.65 9.79 17.99
CA SER A 138 0.44 10.31 19.34
C SER A 138 0.15 11.82 19.29
N GLN A 139 0.93 12.58 18.55
CA GLN A 139 0.71 14.02 18.37
C GLN A 139 -0.69 14.31 17.81
N ILE A 140 -1.09 13.61 16.74
CA ILE A 140 -2.43 13.77 16.15
C ILE A 140 -3.53 13.46 17.16
N LYS A 141 -3.35 12.40 17.96
CA LYS A 141 -4.32 12.04 19.00
C LYS A 141 -4.43 13.12 20.08
N ASP A 142 -3.32 13.65 20.54
CA ASP A 142 -3.30 14.71 21.57
C ASP A 142 -3.92 16.00 21.03
N GLU A 143 -3.66 16.35 19.76
CA GLU A 143 -4.30 17.48 19.09
C GLU A 143 -5.81 17.31 18.93
N ILE A 144 -6.30 16.08 18.69
CA ILE A 144 -7.74 15.79 18.61
C ILE A 144 -8.41 15.86 19.99
N ILE A 145 -7.75 15.38 21.05
CA ILE A 145 -8.32 15.40 22.43
C ILE A 145 -8.32 16.81 23.00
N GLY A 146 -7.34 17.65 22.62
CA GLY A 146 -7.25 19.04 23.06
C GLY A 146 -8.16 20.01 22.30
N LEU A 147 -8.91 19.54 21.30
CA LEU A 147 -9.94 20.29 20.57
C LEU A 147 -11.32 20.08 21.22
#